data_AF-A0A3C0R1N4-F1
#
_entry.id   AF-A0A3C0R1N4-F1
#
_cell.length_a   1.000
_cell.length_b   1.000
_cell.length_c   1.000
_cell.angle_alpha   90.00
_cell.angle_beta   90.00
_cell.angle_gamma   90.00
#
_symmetry.space_group_name_H-M   'P 1'
#
loop_
_entity.id
_entity.type
_entity.pdbx_description
1 polymer ?
#
loop_
_entity_poly.entity_id
_entity_poly.type
_entity_poly.pdbx_seq_one_letter_code
_entity_poly.pdbx_strand_id
1 'polypeptide(L)'
;MGRWLENLEQFAIDVILERRHGTRAKILRGILYGLSFIYERVVQLRLYLYRKRIFRERTLGCLVISIGNLTVGGTGKTPIVEKFARALQSGG
;
A
#
# COMPACT_ATOMS: atom_id res chain seq x y z
N MET A 1 10.51 -7.04 27.70
CA MET A 1 10.78 -6.35 26.42
C MET A 1 9.54 -6.23 25.52
N GLY A 2 8.51 -7.09 25.61
CA GLY A 2 7.30 -6.99 24.76
C GLY A 2 6.33 -5.85 25.10
N ARG A 3 6.21 -5.52 26.40
CA ARG A 3 5.27 -4.51 26.91
C ARG A 3 5.47 -3.09 26.38
N TRP A 4 6.69 -2.74 25.95
CA TRP A 4 7.00 -1.45 25.34
C TRP A 4 6.58 -1.38 23.86
N LEU A 5 6.69 -2.49 23.12
CA LEU A 5 6.24 -2.56 21.74
C LEU A 5 4.71 -2.55 21.66
N GLU A 6 4.05 -3.28 22.55
CA GLU A 6 2.58 -3.31 22.64
C GLU A 6 2.00 -1.91 22.94
N ASN A 7 2.64 -1.16 23.84
CA ASN A 7 2.24 0.21 24.16
C ASN A 7 2.46 1.18 22.97
N LEU A 8 3.53 0.99 22.20
CA LEU A 8 3.79 1.80 21.00
C LEU A 8 2.81 1.45 19.86
N GLU A 9 2.49 0.17 19.71
CA GLU A 9 1.51 -0.31 18.73
C GLU A 9 0.10 0.21 19.08
N GLN A 10 -0.31 0.12 20.34
CA GLN A 10 -1.56 0.72 20.81
C GLN A 10 -1.57 2.24 20.63
N PHE A 11 -0.45 2.93 20.89
CA PHE A 11 -0.35 4.38 20.67
C PHE A 11 -0.47 4.74 19.19
N ALA A 12 0.17 3.98 18.29
CA ALA A 12 0.05 4.16 16.85
C ALA A 12 -1.40 3.92 16.37
N ILE A 13 -2.04 2.84 16.85
CA ILE A 13 -3.43 2.52 16.54
C ILE A 13 -4.39 3.60 17.06
N ASP A 14 -4.20 4.11 18.28
CA ASP A 14 -5.03 5.17 18.86
C ASP A 14 -4.88 6.51 18.13
N VAL A 15 -3.68 6.81 17.62
CA VAL A 15 -3.41 7.99 16.80
C VAL A 15 -4.06 7.85 15.41
N ILE A 16 -4.05 6.64 14.85
CA ILE A 16 -4.68 6.33 13.55
C ILE A 16 -6.21 6.29 13.65
N LEU A 17 -6.77 5.78 14.75
CA LEU A 17 -8.22 5.61 14.98
C LEU A 17 -8.92 6.85 15.58
N GLU A 18 -8.22 8.00 15.68
CA GLU A 18 -8.80 9.30 16.13
C GLU A 18 -9.49 9.27 17.51
N ARG A 19 -9.21 8.30 18.39
CA ARG A 19 -9.94 8.15 19.67
C ARG A 19 -9.41 9.00 20.84
N ARG A 20 -8.26 9.70 20.72
CA ARG A 20 -7.70 10.56 21.80
C ARG A 20 -7.18 11.91 21.29
N HIS A 21 -7.84 13.00 21.72
CA HIS A 21 -7.41 14.39 21.51
C HIS A 21 -6.30 14.82 22.50
N GLY A 22 -5.10 14.24 22.40
CA GLY A 22 -3.90 14.72 23.10
C GLY A 22 -3.01 15.57 22.21
N THR A 23 -2.40 16.65 22.72
CA THR A 23 -1.47 17.52 21.97
C THR A 23 -0.32 16.74 21.31
N ARG A 24 0.15 15.66 21.95
CA ARG A 24 1.18 14.76 21.43
C ARG A 24 0.73 13.97 20.18
N ALA A 25 -0.53 13.51 20.15
CA ALA A 25 -1.09 12.83 18.99
C ALA A 25 -1.21 13.76 17.78
N LYS A 26 -1.55 15.04 18.01
CA LYS A 26 -1.62 16.06 16.95
C LYS A 26 -0.24 16.35 16.32
N ILE A 27 0.82 16.41 17.14
CA ILE A 27 2.20 16.57 16.64
C ILE A 27 2.62 15.36 15.82
N LEU A 28 2.40 14.13 16.32
CA LEU A 28 2.76 12.92 15.59
C LEU A 28 1.98 12.80 14.27
N ARG A 29 0.68 13.14 14.27
CA ARG A 29 -0.13 13.17 13.04
C ARG A 29 0.38 14.20 12.04
N GLY A 30 0.85 15.36 12.50
CA GLY A 30 1.49 16.38 11.66
C GLY A 30 2.77 15.85 11.00
N ILE A 31 3.62 15.14 11.75
CA ILE A 31 4.84 14.51 11.23
C ILE A 31 4.49 13.42 10.22
N LEU A 32 3.56 12.52 10.55
CA LEU A 32 3.09 11.46 9.66
C LEU A 32 2.47 12.02 8.38
N TYR A 33 1.73 13.14 8.48
CA TYR A 33 1.17 13.84 7.33
C TYR A 33 2.27 14.44 6.44
N GLY A 34 3.28 15.07 7.04
CA GLY A 34 4.46 15.55 6.30
C GLY A 34 5.20 14.43 5.58
N LEU A 35 5.41 13.30 6.26
CA LEU A 35 6.00 12.09 5.66
C LEU A 35 5.12 11.51 4.54
N SER A 36 3.80 11.54 4.69
CA SER A 36 2.85 11.12 3.65
C SER A 36 3.01 11.97 2.39
N PHE A 37 3.20 13.28 2.52
CA PHE A 37 3.42 14.16 1.37
C PHE A 37 4.73 13.83 0.65
N ILE A 38 5.82 13.57 1.38
CA ILE A 38 7.09 13.14 0.79
C ILE A 38 6.91 11.82 0.04
N TYR A 39 6.25 10.84 0.67
CA TYR A 39 5.97 9.55 0.04
C TYR A 39 5.15 9.71 -1.25
N GLU A 40 4.12 10.55 -1.24
CA GLU A 40 3.31 10.84 -2.41
C GLU A 40 4.15 11.40 -3.57
N ARG A 41 5.03 12.38 -3.29
CA ARG A 41 5.92 12.98 -4.30
C ARG A 41 6.88 11.94 -4.89
N VAL A 42 7.46 11.06 -4.07
CA VAL A 42 8.33 9.97 -4.53
C VAL A 42 7.57 8.98 -5.42
N VAL A 43 6.36 8.59 -5.03
CA VAL A 43 5.52 7.69 -5.84
C VAL A 43 5.14 8.35 -7.17
N GLN A 44 4.76 9.63 -7.16
CA GLN A 44 4.45 10.37 -8.38
C GLN A 44 5.67 10.50 -9.30
N LEU A 45 6.85 10.78 -8.76
CA LEU A 45 8.10 10.80 -9.53
C LEU A 45 8.38 9.45 -10.16
N ARG A 46 8.24 8.34 -9.40
CA ARG A 46 8.40 6.98 -9.93
C ARG A 46 7.42 6.73 -11.09
N LEU A 47 6.13 7.03 -10.90
CA LEU A 47 5.11 6.88 -11.94
C LEU A 47 5.41 7.74 -13.18
N TYR A 48 5.93 8.95 -12.99
CA TYR A 48 6.34 9.82 -14.08
C TYR A 48 7.50 9.23 -14.89
N LEU A 49 8.51 8.68 -14.22
CA LEU A 49 9.65 8.02 -14.87
C LEU A 49 9.24 6.79 -15.68
N TYR A 50 8.30 5.98 -15.18
CA TYR A 50 7.73 4.87 -15.96
C TYR A 50 6.89 5.37 -17.14
N ARG A 51 6.05 6.39 -16.96
CA ARG A 51 5.25 6.98 -18.06
C ARG A 51 6.11 7.59 -19.16
N LYS A 52 7.25 8.18 -18.81
CA LYS A 52 8.23 8.70 -19.77
C LYS A 52 9.07 7.62 -20.45
N ARG A 53 8.79 6.33 -20.20
CA ARG A 53 9.52 5.17 -20.74
C ARG A 53 11.03 5.23 -20.49
N ILE A 54 11.46 5.95 -19.44
CA ILE A 54 12.88 6.01 -19.04
C ILE A 54 13.29 4.64 -18.49
N PHE A 55 12.38 3.96 -17.78
CA PHE A 55 12.53 2.56 -17.44
C PHE A 55 12.01 1.68 -18.56
N ARG A 56 12.86 0.77 -19.03
CA ARG A 56 12.59 -0.11 -20.17
C ARG A 56 11.54 -1.16 -19.78
N GLU A 57 10.37 -1.10 -20.39
CA GLU A 57 9.33 -2.12 -20.26
C GLU A 57 9.85 -3.43 -20.89
N ARG A 58 9.89 -4.52 -20.11
CA ARG A 58 10.23 -5.86 -20.61
C ARG A 58 8.93 -6.53 -21.04
N THR A 59 8.71 -6.63 -22.35
CA THR A 59 7.59 -7.41 -22.89
C THR A 59 7.99 -8.87 -22.93
N LEU A 60 7.27 -9.71 -22.21
CA LEU A 60 7.36 -11.17 -22.34
C LEU A 60 6.51 -11.59 -23.55
N GLY A 61 6.96 -12.58 -24.33
CA GLY A 61 6.25 -13.06 -25.52
C GLY A 61 4.95 -13.83 -25.25
N CYS A 62 4.36 -13.64 -24.07
CA CYS A 62 3.15 -14.28 -23.59
C CYS A 62 2.22 -13.24 -22.95
N LEU A 63 0.92 -13.56 -22.86
CA LEU A 63 -0.04 -12.70 -22.17
C LEU A 63 0.28 -12.67 -20.67
N VAL A 64 0.62 -11.50 -20.15
CA VAL A 64 0.90 -11.28 -18.72
C VAL A 64 -0.20 -10.41 -18.12
N ILE A 65 -0.91 -10.95 -17.12
CA ILE A 65 -1.96 -10.25 -16.39
C ILE A 65 -1.48 -9.99 -14.96
N SER A 66 -1.37 -8.72 -14.58
CA SER A 66 -0.93 -8.31 -13.23
C SER A 66 -2.14 -7.93 -12.37
N ILE A 67 -2.36 -8.67 -11.28
CA ILE A 67 -3.44 -8.40 -10.32
C ILE A 67 -2.85 -7.80 -9.04
N GLY A 68 -3.24 -6.56 -8.71
CA GLY A 68 -2.72 -5.80 -7.56
C GLY A 68 -3.82 -5.25 -6.65
N ASN A 69 -3.42 -4.61 -5.55
CA ASN A 69 -4.32 -3.82 -4.70
C ASN A 69 -3.60 -2.55 -4.25
N LEU A 70 -4.35 -1.48 -4.03
CA LEU A 70 -3.85 -0.18 -3.57
C LEU A 70 -3.73 -0.10 -2.03
N THR A 71 -4.44 -0.96 -1.29
CA THR A 71 -4.47 -0.95 0.17
C THR A 71 -3.60 -2.05 0.77
N VAL A 72 -2.88 -1.72 1.85
CA VAL A 72 -2.15 -2.69 2.67
C VAL A 72 -3.12 -3.45 3.58
N GLY A 73 -3.03 -4.79 3.61
CA GLY A 73 -3.93 -5.65 4.39
C GLY A 73 -4.44 -6.87 3.61
N GLY A 74 -5.07 -7.81 4.32
CA GLY A 74 -5.68 -9.03 3.78
C GLY A 74 -6.86 -8.74 2.86
N THR A 75 -6.55 -8.34 1.63
CA THR A 75 -7.50 -7.77 0.66
C THR A 75 -8.02 -8.81 -0.33
N GLY A 76 -7.98 -10.09 0.04
CA GLY A 76 -8.57 -11.17 -0.76
C GLY A 76 -7.95 -11.34 -2.16
N LYS A 77 -6.72 -10.86 -2.39
CA LYS A 77 -6.06 -11.03 -3.70
C LYS A 77 -5.95 -12.50 -4.10
N THR A 78 -5.68 -13.38 -3.12
CA THR A 78 -5.53 -14.83 -3.32
C THR A 78 -6.81 -15.49 -3.88
N PRO A 79 -8.01 -15.36 -3.26
CA PRO A 79 -9.23 -15.94 -3.84
C PRO A 79 -9.66 -15.29 -5.16
N ILE A 80 -9.33 -14.01 -5.40
CA ILE A 80 -9.61 -13.34 -6.69
C ILE A 80 -8.76 -13.93 -7.81
N VAL A 81 -7.46 -14.14 -7.58
CA VAL A 81 -6.56 -14.76 -8.56
C VAL A 81 -7.03 -16.19 -8.88
N GLU A 82 -7.46 -16.96 -7.87
CA GLU A 82 -7.95 -18.33 -8.09
C GLU A 82 -9.23 -18.36 -8.95
N LYS A 83 -10.23 -17.52 -8.64
CA LYS A 83 -11.44 -17.43 -9.46
C LYS A 83 -11.13 -16.99 -10.89
N PHE A 84 -10.23 -16.02 -11.06
CA PHE A 84 -9.84 -15.51 -12.37
C PHE A 84 -9.13 -16.58 -13.21
N ALA A 85 -8.22 -17.36 -12.60
CA ALA A 85 -7.55 -18.47 -13.25
C ALA A 85 -8.54 -19.56 -13.71
N ARG A 86 -9.51 -19.93 -12.86
CA ARG A 86 -10.55 -20.90 -13.21
C ARG A 86 -11.46 -20.42 -14.35
N ALA A 87 -11.86 -19.14 -14.33
CA ALA A 87 -12.68 -18.56 -15.39
C ALA A 87 -11.95 -18.56 -16.75
N LEU A 88 -10.66 -18.19 -16.76
CA LEU A 88 -9.82 -18.25 -17.97
C LEU A 88 -9.65 -19.68 -18.49
N GLN A 89 -9.55 -20.68 -17.60
CA GLN A 89 -9.45 -22.09 -17.99
C GLN A 89 -10.76 -22.66 -18.55
N SER A 90 -11.92 -22.14 -18.12
CA SER A 90 -13.24 -22.60 -18.59
C SER A 90 -13.70 -21.95 -19.91
N GLY A 91 -13.18 -20.77 -20.23
CA GLY A 91 -13.61 -19.96 -21.39
C GLY A 91 -12.61 -19.91 -22.54
N GLY A 92 -11.46 -20.56 -22.42
CA GLY A 92 -10.49 -20.81 -23.49
C GLY A 92 -10.53 -22.27 -23.92
#